data_AF-A0A958JHY3-F1
#
_entry.id   AF-A0A958JHY3-F1
#
_cell.length_a   1.000
_cell.length_b   1.000
_cell.length_c   1.000
_cell.angle_alpha   90.00
_cell.angle_beta   90.00
_cell.angle_gamma   90.00
#
_symmetry.space_group_name_H-M   'P 1'
#
loop_
_entity.id
_entity.type
_entity.pdbx_description
1 polymer ?
#
loop_
_entity_poly.entity_id
_entity_poly.type
_entity_poly.pdbx_seq_one_letter_code
_entity_poly.pdbx_strand_id
1 'polypeptide(L)' 'MKDISVAILRRMTAEQKLRASLQLYESARSLKFAALKAKRPELTDEEIHEAVKQAFLYAKS' A
#
# COMPACT_ATOMS: atom_id res chain seq x y z
N MET A 1 -22.04 4.35 0.21
CA MET A 1 -20.83 3.48 0.11
C MET A 1 -19.88 3.58 1.32
N LYS A 2 -20.09 4.48 2.30
CA LYS A 2 -19.19 4.63 3.47
C LYS A 2 -19.53 3.73 4.67
N ASP A 3 -20.73 3.14 4.73
CA ASP A 3 -21.19 2.47 5.96
C ASP A 3 -20.74 1.01 6.14
N ILE A 4 -20.62 0.25 5.04
CA ILE A 4 -20.32 -1.20 5.13
C ILE A 4 -18.90 -1.43 5.67
N SER A 5 -17.93 -0.64 5.21
CA SER A 5 -16.52 -0.78 5.60
C SER A 5 -16.29 -0.48 7.08
N VAL A 6 -16.97 0.54 7.64
CA VAL A 6 -16.82 0.90 9.06
C VAL A 6 -17.42 -0.17 9.97
N ALA A 7 -18.58 -0.72 9.59
CA ALA A 7 -19.21 -1.81 10.35
C ALA A 7 -18.34 -3.07 10.39
N ILE A 8 -17.71 -3.43 9.27
CA ILE A 8 -16.76 -4.56 9.20
C ILE A 8 -15.56 -4.32 10.10
N LEU A 9 -14.93 -3.14 10.02
CA LEU A 9 -13.78 -2.80 10.87
C LEU A 9 -14.14 -2.81 12.36
N ARG A 10 -15.34 -2.39 12.74
CA ARG A 10 -15.79 -2.42 14.15
C ARG A 10 -15.97 -3.85 14.68
N ARG A 11 -16.34 -4.80 13.82
CA ARG A 11 -16.54 -6.22 14.20
C ARG A 11 -15.23 -7.02 14.26
N MET A 12 -14.17 -6.52 13.65
CA MET A 12 -12.87 -7.19 13.68
C MET A 12 -12.23 -7.15 15.08
N THR A 13 -11.66 -8.29 15.49
CA THR A 13 -10.75 -8.34 16.64
C THR A 13 -9.46 -7.54 16.35
N ALA A 14 -8.68 -7.25 17.39
CA ALA A 14 -7.39 -6.56 17.22
C ALA A 14 -6.45 -7.33 16.28
N GLU A 15 -6.40 -8.66 16.40
CA GLU A 15 -5.58 -9.52 15.53
C GLU A 15 -6.03 -9.43 14.07
N GLN A 16 -7.34 -9.49 13.81
CA GLN A 16 -7.88 -9.37 12.46
C GLN A 16 -7.57 -8.01 11.83
N LYS A 17 -7.67 -6.93 12.61
CA LYS A 17 -7.27 -5.59 12.17
C LYS A 17 -5.80 -5.52 11.82
N LEU A 18 -4.93 -6.11 12.64
CA LEU A 18 -3.49 -6.15 12.37
C LEU A 18 -3.20 -6.89 11.07
N ARG A 19 -3.75 -8.10 10.89
CA ARG A 19 -3.59 -8.89 9.67
C ARG A 19 -4.08 -8.13 8.44
N ALA A 20 -5.28 -7.53 8.50
CA ALA A 20 -5.83 -6.75 7.40
C ALA A 20 -4.98 -5.51 7.07
N SER A 21 -4.44 -4.83 8.09
CA SER A 21 -3.58 -3.66 7.90
C SER A 21 -2.24 -4.03 7.26
N LEU A 22 -1.64 -5.16 7.63
CA LEU A 22 -0.42 -5.67 7.00
C LEU A 22 -0.66 -6.06 5.53
N GLN A 23 -1.76 -6.75 5.25
CA GLN A 23 -2.15 -7.08 3.87
C GLN A 23 -2.39 -5.82 3.02
N LEU A 24 -3.05 -4.82 3.59
CA LEU A 24 -3.28 -3.54 2.92
C LEU A 24 -1.95 -2.81 2.65
N TYR A 25 -1.04 -2.81 3.62
CA TYR A 25 0.30 -2.23 3.47
C TYR A 25 1.08 -2.85 2.30
N GLU A 26 1.14 -4.18 2.23
CA GLU A 26 1.81 -4.88 1.13
C GLU A 26 1.15 -4.58 -0.21
N SER A 27 -0.19 -4.68 -0.27
CA SER A 27 -0.96 -4.42 -1.50
C SER A 27 -0.74 -3.00 -2.03
N ALA A 28 -0.70 -2.01 -1.13
CA ALA A 28 -0.46 -0.62 -1.49
C ALA A 28 0.95 -0.40 -2.06
N ARG A 29 1.97 -1.09 -1.52
CA ARG A 29 3.34 -1.02 -2.04
C ARG A 29 3.46 -1.66 -3.42
N SER A 30 2.86 -2.84 -3.62
CA SER A 30 2.81 -3.49 -4.93
C SER A 30 2.12 -2.62 -5.98
N LEU A 31 1.02 -1.96 -5.61
CA LEU A 31 0.31 -1.04 -6.49
C LEU A 31 1.17 0.18 -6.86
N LYS A 32 1.86 0.80 -5.88
CA LYS A 32 2.76 1.93 -6.14
C LYS A 32 3.94 1.52 -7.02
N PHE A 33 4.51 0.33 -6.80
CA PHE A 33 5.57 -0.23 -7.64
C PHE A 33 5.12 -0.36 -9.10
N ALA A 34 3.99 -1.04 -9.34
CA ALA A 34 3.46 -1.22 -10.69
C ALA A 34 3.16 0.12 -11.38
N ALA A 35 2.60 1.08 -10.64
CA ALA A 35 2.32 2.41 -11.16
C ALA A 35 3.60 3.19 -11.52
N LEU A 36 4.66 3.08 -10.71
CA LEU A 36 5.95 3.73 -11.00
C LEU A 36 6.64 3.06 -12.18
N LYS A 37 6.66 1.73 -12.24
CA LYS A 37 7.22 0.96 -13.36
C LYS A 37 6.55 1.31 -14.69
N ALA A 38 5.22 1.46 -14.69
CA ALA A 38 4.47 1.88 -15.88
C ALA A 38 4.78 3.33 -16.31
N LYS A 39 5.09 4.22 -15.37
CA LYS A 39 5.37 5.64 -15.63
C LYS A 39 6.83 5.93 -15.95
N ARG A 40 7.75 5.10 -15.45
CA ARG A 40 9.20 5.29 -15.49
C ARG A 40 9.87 3.98 -15.96
N PRO A 41 9.65 3.56 -17.22
CA PRO A 41 10.18 2.30 -17.75
C PRO A 41 11.72 2.28 -17.85
N GLU A 42 12.38 3.44 -17.73
CA GLU A 42 13.83 3.57 -17.75
C GLU A 42 14.51 3.16 -16.43
N LEU A 43 13.75 3.09 -15.32
CA LEU A 43 14.28 2.74 -14.00
C LEU A 43 14.37 1.22 -13.83
N THR A 44 15.38 0.76 -13.09
CA THR A 44 15.46 -0.64 -12.69
C THR A 44 14.44 -0.96 -11.59
N ASP A 45 14.17 -2.23 -11.38
CA ASP A 45 13.26 -2.66 -10.30
C ASP A 45 13.78 -2.25 -8.92
N GLU A 46 15.10 -2.25 -8.71
CA GLU A 46 15.74 -1.76 -7.47
C GLU A 46 15.51 -0.27 -7.24
N GLU A 47 15.66 0.55 -8.28
CA GLU A 47 15.42 2.00 -8.20
C GLU A 47 13.95 2.31 -7.91
N ILE A 48 13.03 1.54 -8.52
CA ILE A 48 11.59 1.65 -8.25
C ILE A 48 11.28 1.23 -6.81
N HIS A 49 11.91 0.17 -6.30
CA HIS A 49 11.73 -0.25 -4.91
C HIS A 49 12.16 0.83 -3.92
N GLU A 50 13.31 1.48 -4.14
CA GLU A 50 13.73 2.60 -3.30
C GLU A 50 12.76 3.78 -3.44
N ALA A 51 12.30 4.11 -4.65
CA ALA A 51 11.31 5.17 -4.86
C ALA A 51 9.98 4.88 -4.12
N VAL A 52 9.48 3.64 -4.13
CA VAL A 52 8.30 3.23 -3.36
C VAL A 52 8.56 3.41 -1.86
N LYS A 53 9.72 2.99 -1.36
CA LYS A 53 10.08 3.17 0.05
C LYS A 53 10.09 4.65 0.45
N GLN A 54 10.68 5.51 -0.38
CA GLN A 54 10.70 6.95 -0.17
C GLN A 54 9.29 7.57 -0.17
N ALA A 55 8.42 7.11 -1.07
CA ALA A 55 7.02 7.57 -1.13
C ALA A 55 6.24 7.26 0.15
N PHE A 56 6.41 6.05 0.72
CA PHE A 56 5.75 5.65 1.97
C PHE A 56 6.37 6.27 3.23
N LEU A 57 7.68 6.55 3.24
CA LEU A 57 8.36 7.20 4.37
C LEU A 57 8.02 8.69 4.47
N TYR A 58 8.02 9.39 3.34
CA TYR A 58 7.91 10.85 3.31
C TYR A 58 6.55 11.34 2.79
N ALA A 59 5.58 10.45 2.58
CA ALA A 59 4.29 10.74 1.96
C ALA A 59 4.41 11.54 0.65
N LYS A 60 5.46 11.28 -0.14
CA LYS A 60 5.67 11.96 -1.43
C LYS A 60 4.73 11.36 -2.49
N SER A 61 3.92 12.22 -3.10
CA SER A 61 2.96 11.90 -4.16
C SER A 61 3.65 11.49 -5.47
#